data_AF-A0A3S0K2Z1-F1
#
_entry.id   AF-A0A3S0K2Z1-F1
#
_cell.length_a   1.000
_cell.length_b   1.000
_cell.length_c   1.000
_cell.angle_alpha   90.00
_cell.angle_beta   90.00
_cell.angle_gamma   90.00
#
_symmetry.space_group_name_H-M   'P 1'
#
loop_
_entity.id
_entity.type
_entity.pdbx_description
1 polymer ?
#
loop_
_entity_poly.entity_id
_entity_poly.type
_entity_poly.pdbx_seq_one_letter_code
_entity_poly.pdbx_strand_id
1 'polypeptide(L)'
;MSDTLPTLAGQAAIDRLAERIALRDTPPELRNPHRYEPPWVRARLAGALTTLLPGRNSRGLAIRAAMCHAFVEREALTAAELAAVAGVQRLAAGRALADLGEVGLLRAAYKGGKRRRYRLTRFGEDWLLALARCETPPLAPAAP
;
A
#
# COMPACT_ATOMS: atom_id res chain seq x y z
N MET A 1 58.07 -13.85 -5.01
CA MET A 1 56.93 -12.99 -4.61
C MET A 1 55.71 -13.53 -5.33
N SER A 2 55.00 -14.47 -4.71
CA SER A 2 53.82 -15.08 -5.31
C SER A 2 52.59 -14.35 -4.80
N ASP A 3 52.08 -13.43 -5.63
CA ASP A 3 50.75 -12.86 -5.48
C ASP A 3 49.74 -14.01 -5.54
N THR A 4 49.18 -14.35 -4.38
CA THR A 4 48.13 -15.34 -4.27
C THR A 4 46.84 -14.65 -4.70
N LEU A 5 46.51 -14.74 -5.99
CA LEU A 5 45.22 -14.28 -6.49
C LEU A 5 44.12 -15.00 -5.68
N PRO A 6 43.16 -14.25 -5.08
CA PRO A 6 42.07 -14.89 -4.35
C PRO A 6 41.36 -15.86 -5.30
N THR A 7 41.19 -17.09 -4.84
CA THR A 7 40.40 -18.10 -5.56
C THR A 7 39.01 -17.51 -5.84
N LEU A 8 38.39 -17.83 -6.98
CA LEU A 8 37.06 -17.30 -7.33
C LEU A 8 36.01 -17.49 -6.21
N ALA A 9 36.16 -18.55 -5.41
CA ALA A 9 35.35 -18.80 -4.21
C ALA A 9 35.60 -17.80 -3.06
N GLY A 10 36.86 -17.39 -2.86
CA GLY A 10 37.24 -16.36 -1.90
C GLY A 10 36.72 -14.98 -2.28
N GLN A 11 36.80 -14.62 -3.57
CA GLN A 11 36.24 -13.37 -4.09
C GLN A 11 34.71 -13.32 -3.87
N ALA A 12 33.99 -14.38 -4.25
CA ALA A 12 32.54 -14.45 -4.04
C ALA A 12 32.12 -14.38 -2.55
N ALA A 13 32.94 -14.88 -1.64
CA ALA A 13 32.69 -14.78 -0.20
C ALA A 13 32.88 -13.34 0.32
N ILE A 14 33.90 -12.64 -0.17
CA ILE A 14 34.15 -11.22 0.12
C ILE A 14 33.00 -10.36 -0.44
N ASP A 15 32.55 -10.61 -1.66
CA ASP A 15 31.45 -9.88 -2.29
C ASP A 15 30.13 -10.03 -1.49
N ARG A 16 29.79 -11.26 -1.06
CA ARG A 16 28.61 -11.49 -0.18
C ARG A 16 28.74 -10.81 1.18
N LEU A 17 29.95 -10.73 1.73
CA LEU A 17 30.18 -10.01 2.99
C LEU A 17 29.97 -8.51 2.78
N ALA A 18 30.49 -7.94 1.69
CA ALA A 18 30.30 -6.55 1.32
C ALA A 18 28.81 -6.22 1.12
N GLU A 19 28.06 -7.05 0.40
CA GLU A 19 26.60 -6.91 0.23
C GLU A 19 25.86 -6.93 1.56
N ARG A 20 26.18 -7.90 2.45
CA ARG A 20 25.57 -7.98 3.79
C ARG A 20 25.83 -6.73 4.63
N ILE A 21 27.06 -6.20 4.59
CA ILE A 21 27.42 -4.99 5.34
C ILE A 21 26.69 -3.78 4.77
N ALA A 22 26.68 -3.61 3.44
CA ALA A 22 25.97 -2.52 2.78
C ALA A 22 24.46 -2.52 3.07
N LEU A 23 23.87 -3.69 3.27
CA LEU A 23 22.44 -3.85 3.56
C LEU A 23 22.12 -3.87 5.06
N ARG A 24 23.11 -3.89 5.96
CA ARG A 24 22.92 -4.10 7.41
C ARG A 24 21.93 -3.12 8.01
N ASP A 25 22.12 -1.84 7.68
CA ASP A 25 21.37 -0.73 8.27
C ASP A 25 20.19 -0.29 7.37
N THR A 26 19.99 -0.96 6.22
CA THR A 26 18.86 -0.74 5.32
C THR A 26 17.61 -1.46 5.83
N PRO A 27 16.50 -0.77 6.09
CA PRO A 27 15.22 -1.38 6.46
C PRO A 27 14.79 -2.46 5.44
N PRO A 28 14.24 -3.61 5.87
CA PRO A 28 13.88 -4.73 4.98
C PRO A 28 12.99 -4.31 3.80
N GLU A 29 12.02 -3.42 4.03
CA GLU A 29 11.11 -2.87 3.02
C GLU A 29 11.83 -2.06 1.93
N LEU A 30 12.98 -1.45 2.24
CA LEU A 30 13.79 -0.69 1.28
C LEU A 30 14.74 -1.58 0.47
N ARG A 31 14.99 -2.82 0.92
CA ARG A 31 15.84 -3.79 0.20
C ARG A 31 15.17 -4.33 -1.06
N ASN A 32 13.84 -4.31 -1.13
CA ASN A 32 13.11 -4.79 -2.30
C ASN A 32 13.10 -3.73 -3.42
N PRO A 33 13.67 -4.02 -4.61
CA PRO A 33 13.64 -3.08 -5.74
C PRO A 33 12.21 -2.86 -6.28
N HIS A 34 11.31 -3.84 -6.10
CA HIS A 34 9.92 -3.80 -6.57
C HIS A 34 8.95 -3.15 -5.56
N ARG A 35 9.45 -2.52 -4.48
CA ARG A 35 8.64 -2.02 -3.36
C ARG A 35 7.57 -0.98 -3.71
N TYR A 36 7.67 -0.34 -4.89
CA TYR A 36 6.72 0.62 -5.42
C TYR A 36 5.78 0.04 -6.49
N GLU A 37 5.95 -1.22 -6.87
CA GLU A 37 5.05 -1.86 -7.81
C GLU A 37 3.68 -2.11 -7.17
N PRO A 38 2.59 -2.08 -7.98
CA PRO A 38 1.23 -2.18 -7.45
C PRO A 38 0.97 -3.37 -6.51
N PRO A 39 1.48 -4.60 -6.76
CA PRO A 39 1.26 -5.73 -5.85
C PRO A 39 1.84 -5.48 -4.45
N TRP A 40 3.03 -4.88 -4.37
CA TRP A 40 3.72 -4.61 -3.11
C TRP A 40 3.06 -3.48 -2.33
N VAL A 41 2.66 -2.41 -3.03
CA VAL A 41 1.90 -1.32 -2.41
C VAL A 41 0.57 -1.83 -1.86
N ARG A 42 -0.16 -2.66 -2.63
CA ARG A 42 -1.42 -3.28 -2.18
C ARG A 42 -1.24 -4.21 -0.99
N ALA A 43 -0.18 -5.00 -0.94
CA ALA A 43 0.11 -5.86 0.21
C ALA A 43 0.35 -5.02 1.48
N ARG A 44 1.11 -3.93 1.36
CA ARG A 44 1.36 -2.99 2.47
C ARG A 44 0.08 -2.32 2.95
N LEU A 45 -0.76 -1.85 2.02
CA LEU A 45 -2.07 -1.29 2.31
C LEU A 45 -2.96 -2.31 3.05
N ALA A 46 -3.01 -3.56 2.59
CA ALA A 46 -3.79 -4.61 3.24
C ALA A 46 -3.31 -4.89 4.67
N GLY A 47 -1.99 -4.89 4.90
CA GLY A 47 -1.40 -5.02 6.23
C GLY A 47 -1.81 -3.86 7.15
N ALA A 48 -1.66 -2.61 6.70
CA ALA A 48 -2.01 -1.43 7.48
C ALA A 48 -3.52 -1.34 7.79
N LEU A 49 -4.38 -1.82 6.88
CA LEU A 49 -5.83 -1.87 7.10
C LEU A 49 -6.25 -2.78 8.26
N THR A 50 -5.42 -3.74 8.69
CA THR A 50 -5.74 -4.60 9.86
C THR A 50 -5.93 -3.78 11.14
N THR A 51 -5.21 -2.67 11.26
CA THR A 51 -5.29 -1.78 12.44
C THR A 51 -6.53 -0.91 12.39
N LEU A 52 -6.93 -0.44 11.21
CA LEU A 52 -8.14 0.37 11.03
C LEU A 52 -9.42 -0.45 11.04
N LEU A 53 -9.36 -1.70 10.56
CA LEU A 53 -10.51 -2.58 10.38
C LEU A 53 -10.26 -3.95 11.06
N PRO A 54 -10.18 -3.98 12.40
CA PRO A 54 -9.93 -5.21 13.13
C PRO A 54 -11.02 -6.26 12.85
N GLY A 55 -10.63 -7.52 12.78
CA GLY A 55 -11.55 -8.65 12.55
C GLY A 55 -11.95 -8.88 11.08
N ARG A 56 -11.49 -8.05 10.13
CA ARG A 56 -11.68 -8.35 8.70
C ARG A 56 -10.72 -9.44 8.24
N ASN A 57 -11.22 -10.37 7.41
CA ASN A 57 -10.38 -11.42 6.84
C ASN A 57 -9.45 -10.89 5.72
N SER A 58 -8.42 -11.68 5.41
CA SER A 58 -7.39 -11.33 4.43
C SER A 58 -7.94 -10.97 3.04
N ARG A 59 -8.93 -11.72 2.55
CA ARG A 59 -9.59 -11.45 1.26
C ARG A 59 -10.30 -10.09 1.27
N GLY A 60 -11.00 -9.77 2.36
CA GLY A 60 -11.67 -8.49 2.53
C GLY A 60 -10.68 -7.32 2.58
N LEU A 61 -9.57 -7.49 3.26
CA LEU A 61 -8.50 -6.50 3.33
C LEU A 61 -7.84 -6.28 1.96
N ALA A 62 -7.60 -7.35 1.19
CA ALA A 62 -7.04 -7.24 -0.17
C ALA A 62 -7.94 -6.43 -1.12
N ILE A 63 -9.27 -6.61 -1.03
CA ILE A 63 -10.24 -5.83 -1.81
C ILE A 63 -10.16 -4.35 -1.44
N ARG A 64 -10.12 -4.02 -0.15
CA ARG A 64 -10.04 -2.64 0.34
C ARG A 64 -8.70 -1.99 -0.04
N ALA A 65 -7.59 -2.73 0.05
CA ALA A 65 -6.29 -2.29 -0.41
C ALA A 65 -6.28 -1.98 -1.92
N ALA A 66 -6.90 -2.82 -2.74
CA ALA A 66 -7.04 -2.56 -4.18
C ALA A 66 -7.89 -1.32 -4.47
N MET A 67 -8.96 -1.08 -3.69
CA MET A 67 -9.74 0.16 -3.76
C MET A 67 -8.91 1.39 -3.38
N CYS A 68 -8.14 1.36 -2.29
CA CYS A 68 -7.27 2.46 -1.87
C CYS A 68 -6.22 2.76 -2.94
N HIS A 69 -5.58 1.72 -3.50
CA HIS A 69 -4.56 1.88 -4.54
C HIS A 69 -5.11 2.57 -5.81
N ALA A 70 -6.40 2.41 -6.13
CA ALA A 70 -7.00 3.09 -7.29
C ALA A 70 -6.91 4.63 -7.19
N PHE A 71 -6.82 5.18 -5.98
CA PHE A 71 -6.69 6.61 -5.75
C PHE A 71 -5.26 7.17 -5.93
N VAL A 72 -4.25 6.30 -6.11
CA VAL A 72 -2.88 6.74 -6.44
C VAL A 72 -2.85 7.47 -7.78
N GLU A 73 -3.67 7.02 -8.75
CA GLU A 73 -3.70 7.59 -10.10
C GLU A 73 -4.91 8.51 -10.35
N ARG A 74 -5.94 8.44 -9.49
CA ARG A 74 -7.24 9.08 -9.73
C ARG A 74 -7.75 9.75 -8.47
N GLU A 75 -7.91 11.07 -8.51
CA GLU A 75 -8.38 11.86 -7.36
C GLU A 75 -9.83 11.50 -6.93
N ALA A 76 -10.71 11.16 -7.89
CA ALA A 76 -12.13 10.95 -7.61
C ALA A 76 -12.78 9.91 -8.53
N LEU A 77 -13.42 8.91 -7.96
CA LEU A 77 -14.03 7.80 -8.69
C LEU A 77 -15.43 7.46 -8.17
N THR A 78 -16.32 7.02 -9.04
CA THR A 78 -17.60 6.41 -8.65
C THR A 78 -17.36 4.98 -8.13
N ALA A 79 -18.35 4.40 -7.44
CA ALA A 79 -18.25 3.00 -6.99
C ALA A 79 -18.03 2.02 -8.15
N ALA A 80 -18.64 2.27 -9.31
CA ALA A 80 -18.48 1.41 -10.49
C ALA A 80 -17.08 1.54 -11.11
N GLU A 81 -16.55 2.76 -11.20
CA GLU A 81 -15.19 3.01 -11.68
C GLU A 81 -14.16 2.38 -10.71
N LEU A 82 -14.35 2.53 -9.41
CA LEU A 82 -13.50 1.89 -8.40
C LEU A 82 -13.48 0.38 -8.56
N ALA A 83 -14.66 -0.25 -8.62
CA ALA A 83 -14.79 -1.70 -8.81
C ALA A 83 -14.02 -2.17 -10.06
N ALA A 84 -14.14 -1.43 -11.17
CA ALA A 84 -13.44 -1.74 -12.41
C ALA A 84 -11.91 -1.60 -12.27
N VAL A 85 -11.42 -0.48 -11.74
CA VAL A 85 -9.98 -0.21 -11.59
C VAL A 85 -9.30 -1.20 -10.65
N ALA A 86 -9.97 -1.59 -9.58
CA ALA A 86 -9.43 -2.57 -8.64
C ALA A 86 -9.67 -4.03 -9.04
N GLY A 87 -10.41 -4.29 -10.12
CA GLY A 87 -10.73 -5.65 -10.57
C GLY A 87 -11.60 -6.43 -9.59
N VAL A 88 -12.56 -5.77 -8.93
CA VAL A 88 -13.43 -6.38 -7.91
C VAL A 88 -14.91 -6.30 -8.29
N GLN A 89 -15.69 -7.25 -7.76
CA GLN A 89 -17.14 -7.28 -7.96
C GLN A 89 -17.83 -6.08 -7.30
N ARG A 90 -18.86 -5.52 -7.94
CA ARG A 90 -19.56 -4.31 -7.47
C ARG A 90 -20.10 -4.42 -6.05
N LEU A 91 -20.67 -5.58 -5.68
CA LEU A 91 -21.19 -5.80 -4.32
C LEU A 91 -20.08 -5.76 -3.28
N ALA A 92 -18.92 -6.34 -3.60
CA ALA A 92 -17.75 -6.32 -2.72
C ALA A 92 -17.16 -4.90 -2.60
N ALA A 93 -17.13 -4.15 -3.71
CA ALA A 93 -16.75 -2.74 -3.70
C ALA A 93 -17.68 -1.91 -2.81
N GLY A 94 -18.99 -2.11 -2.88
CA GLY A 94 -19.96 -1.40 -2.03
C GLY A 94 -19.68 -1.57 -0.53
N ARG A 95 -19.45 -2.81 -0.09
CA ARG A 95 -19.07 -3.09 1.31
C ARG A 95 -17.71 -2.49 1.69
N ALA A 96 -16.73 -2.56 0.79
CA ALA A 96 -15.43 -1.95 1.02
C ALA A 96 -15.51 -0.43 1.16
N LEU A 97 -16.34 0.24 0.36
CA LEU A 97 -16.53 1.69 0.42
C LEU A 97 -17.20 2.15 1.72
N ALA A 98 -18.13 1.35 2.25
CA ALA A 98 -18.76 1.63 3.54
C ALA A 98 -17.71 1.59 4.66
N ASP A 99 -16.96 0.48 4.78
CA ASP A 99 -15.88 0.33 5.76
C ASP A 99 -14.82 1.43 5.66
N LEU A 100 -14.34 1.73 4.44
CA LEU A 100 -13.33 2.76 4.22
C LEU A 100 -13.84 4.18 4.53
N GLY A 101 -15.15 4.41 4.39
CA GLY A 101 -15.78 5.64 4.83
C GLY A 101 -15.90 5.72 6.36
N GLU A 102 -16.26 4.61 7.01
CA GLU A 102 -16.41 4.50 8.46
C GLU A 102 -15.10 4.79 9.19
N VAL A 103 -13.97 4.28 8.69
CA VAL A 103 -12.63 4.58 9.25
C VAL A 103 -12.04 5.91 8.78
N GLY A 104 -12.85 6.75 8.13
CA GLY A 104 -12.47 8.10 7.74
C GLY A 104 -11.45 8.20 6.61
N LEU A 105 -11.15 7.12 5.88
CA LEU A 105 -10.24 7.18 4.72
C LEU A 105 -10.92 7.80 3.50
N LEU A 106 -12.22 7.56 3.32
CA LEU A 106 -12.98 8.08 2.18
C LEU A 106 -14.08 9.03 2.62
N ARG A 107 -14.29 10.06 1.81
CA ARG A 107 -15.53 10.84 1.81
C ARG A 107 -16.24 10.66 0.50
N ALA A 108 -17.55 10.84 0.55
CA ALA A 108 -18.35 10.87 -0.65
C ALA A 108 -18.94 12.26 -0.88
N ALA A 109 -18.92 12.68 -2.13
CA ALA A 109 -19.52 13.92 -2.57
C ALA A 109 -20.42 13.67 -3.78
N TYR A 110 -21.50 14.44 -3.87
CA TYR A 110 -22.26 14.58 -5.10
C TYR A 110 -21.63 15.73 -5.89
N LYS A 111 -21.04 15.44 -7.04
CA LYS A 111 -20.51 16.48 -7.94
C LYS A 111 -21.38 16.52 -9.20
N GLY A 112 -22.26 17.52 -9.28
CA GLY A 112 -22.99 17.88 -10.51
C GLY A 112 -23.95 16.82 -11.09
N GLY A 113 -24.49 15.89 -10.28
CA GLY A 113 -25.45 14.90 -10.78
C GLY A 113 -25.85 13.82 -9.77
N LYS A 114 -26.58 12.79 -10.25
CA LYS A 114 -27.16 11.69 -9.43
C LYS A 114 -26.15 10.67 -8.87
N ARG A 115 -24.89 10.66 -9.34
CA ARG A 115 -23.91 9.62 -8.98
C ARG A 115 -22.95 10.10 -7.89
N ARG A 116 -22.88 9.34 -6.80
CA ARG A 116 -21.93 9.53 -5.69
C ARG A 116 -20.50 9.27 -6.17
N ARG A 117 -19.61 10.25 -6.04
CA ARG A 117 -18.16 10.08 -6.24
C ARG A 117 -17.46 10.01 -4.89
N TYR A 118 -16.49 9.12 -4.79
CA TYR A 118 -15.65 8.94 -3.62
C TYR A 118 -14.31 9.62 -3.86
N ARG A 119 -13.77 10.19 -2.78
CA ARG A 119 -12.48 10.85 -2.71
C ARG A 119 -11.81 10.44 -1.40
N LEU A 120 -10.50 10.48 -1.35
CA LEU A 120 -9.80 10.41 -0.07
C LEU A 120 -10.18 11.63 0.78
N THR A 121 -10.23 11.43 2.11
CA THR A 121 -10.16 12.54 3.07
C THR A 121 -8.72 13.02 3.17
N ARG A 122 -8.46 14.11 3.90
CA ARG A 122 -7.08 14.53 4.17
C ARG A 122 -6.27 13.43 4.85
N PHE A 123 -6.85 12.80 5.88
CA PHE A 123 -6.26 11.64 6.54
C PHE A 123 -5.99 10.51 5.53
N GLY A 124 -6.95 10.20 4.66
CA GLY A 124 -6.79 9.16 3.64
C GLY A 124 -5.68 9.45 2.62
N GLU A 125 -5.48 10.71 2.24
CA GLU A 125 -4.38 11.15 1.36
C GLU A 125 -3.02 10.95 2.05
N ASP A 126 -2.87 11.49 3.25
CA ASP A 126 -1.62 11.39 4.02
C ASP A 126 -1.29 9.92 4.35
N TRP A 127 -2.31 9.13 4.70
CA TRP A 127 -2.19 7.69 4.98
C TRP A 127 -1.79 6.88 3.74
N LEU A 128 -2.45 7.10 2.60
CA LEU A 128 -2.10 6.42 1.35
C LEU A 128 -0.71 6.80 0.86
N LEU A 129 -0.35 8.08 0.93
CA LEU A 129 0.95 8.57 0.47
C LEU A 129 2.10 7.98 1.27
N ALA A 130 2.00 7.98 2.61
CA ALA A 130 3.01 7.40 3.47
C ALA A 130 3.22 5.91 3.14
N LEU A 131 2.14 5.15 3.02
CA LEU A 131 2.23 3.74 2.66
C LEU A 131 2.78 3.53 1.26
N ALA A 132 2.38 4.31 0.26
CA ALA A 132 2.95 4.23 -1.09
C ALA A 132 4.46 4.49 -1.10
N ARG A 133 4.96 5.34 -0.20
CA ARG A 133 6.38 5.68 -0.04
C ARG A 133 7.19 4.75 0.85
N CYS A 134 6.57 3.72 1.44
CA CYS A 134 7.19 2.85 2.45
C CYS A 134 7.50 3.58 3.77
N GLU A 135 6.69 4.58 4.12
CA GLU A 135 6.79 5.35 5.35
C GLU A 135 5.76 4.88 6.38
N THR A 136 5.90 5.36 7.62
CA THR A 136 4.92 5.11 8.67
C THR A 136 3.68 5.99 8.44
N PRO A 137 2.48 5.43 8.30
CA PRO A 137 1.28 6.24 8.12
C PRO A 137 0.90 6.98 9.41
N PRO A 138 0.20 8.12 9.31
CA PRO A 138 -0.38 8.77 10.46
C PRO A 138 -1.37 7.84 11.18
N LEU A 139 -1.45 8.00 12.50
CA LEU A 139 -2.47 7.34 13.30
C LEU A 139 -3.85 7.88 12.91
N ALA A 140 -4.87 7.02 13.01
CA ALA A 140 -6.23 7.45 12.82
C ALA A 140 -6.57 8.60 13.79
N PRO A 141 -7.26 9.66 13.33
CA PRO A 141 -7.73 10.68 14.24
C PRO A 141 -8.63 10.04 15.29
N ALA A 142 -8.51 10.50 16.54
CA ALA A 142 -9.46 10.10 17.58
C ALA A 142 -10.87 10.43 17.10
N ALA A 143 -11.80 9.47 17.25
CA ALA A 143 -13.20 9.74 16.98
C ALA A 143 -13.64 10.91 17.88
N PRO A 144 -14.37 11.90 17.32
CA PRO A 144 -14.92 13.00 18.12
C PRO A 144 -15.90 12.51 19.18
#